data_AF-A0A4V1CNP1-F1
#
_entry.id   AF-A0A4V1CNP1-F1
#
_cell.length_a   1.000
_cell.length_b   1.000
_cell.length_c   1.000
_cell.angle_alpha   90.00
_cell.angle_beta   90.00
_cell.angle_gamma   90.00
#
_symmetry.space_group_name_H-M   'P 1'
#
loop_
_entity.id
_entity.type
_entity.pdbx_description
1 polymer ?
#
loop_
_entity_poly.entity_id
_entity_poly.type
_entity_poly.pdbx_seq_one_letter_code
_entity_poly.pdbx_strand_id
1 'polypeptide(L)'
;MTEEEIAAKAAADAEAKAAADAAAAAEAAKADEKLGEGGIKALKAEREAREAAEKRAAEAEAKIQAAEDAKLSDIQRAQKERDDQAAENAKLKATNARLSALATHPVPEEYRDLVTGTDEASFLASAKKISELYARAEGKPLKGSPVHDSGNRNGDTNPAGGSLAAGQALYESRKKK
;
A
#
# COMPACT_ATOMS: atom_id res chain seq x y z
N MET A 1 16.53 -4.95 -15.99
CA MET A 1 16.53 -3.51 -16.25
C MET A 1 17.94 -3.12 -16.61
N THR A 2 18.16 -2.64 -17.83
CA THR A 2 19.47 -2.14 -18.26
C THR A 2 19.75 -0.80 -17.58
N GLU A 3 21.02 -0.41 -17.46
CA GLU A 3 21.40 0.90 -16.90
C GLU A 3 20.70 2.06 -17.64
N GLU A 4 20.40 1.86 -18.92
CA GLU A 4 19.68 2.80 -19.79
C GLU A 4 18.19 2.94 -19.43
N GLU A 5 17.51 1.86 -19.03
CA GLU A 5 16.11 1.91 -18.57
C GLU A 5 15.95 2.57 -17.19
N ILE A 6 16.95 2.44 -16.32
CA ILE A 6 16.99 3.10 -15.01
C ILE A 6 17.20 4.61 -15.18
N ALA A 7 18.10 5.01 -16.10
CA ALA A 7 18.34 6.41 -16.43
C ALA A 7 17.10 7.07 -17.07
N ALA A 8 16.40 6.37 -17.98
CA ALA A 8 15.19 6.87 -18.61
C ALA A 8 14.03 7.06 -17.60
N LYS A 9 13.88 6.13 -16.65
CA LYS A 9 12.87 6.24 -15.59
C LYS A 9 13.18 7.38 -14.61
N ALA A 10 14.44 7.55 -14.22
CA ALA A 10 14.86 8.67 -13.38
C ALA A 10 14.65 10.03 -14.06
N ALA A 11 14.86 10.13 -15.37
CA ALA A 11 14.57 11.34 -16.14
C ALA A 11 13.06 11.64 -16.19
N ALA A 12 12.23 10.62 -16.42
CA ALA A 12 10.77 10.78 -16.42
C ALA A 12 10.22 11.18 -15.04
N ASP A 13 10.75 10.61 -13.96
CA ASP A 13 10.37 10.97 -12.59
C ASP A 13 10.81 12.41 -12.23
N ALA A 14 11.98 12.84 -12.72
CA ALA A 14 12.46 14.21 -12.54
C ALA A 14 11.60 15.23 -13.31
N GLU A 15 11.17 14.89 -14.52
CA GLU A 15 10.29 15.73 -15.35
C GLU A 15 8.87 15.82 -14.77
N ALA A 16 8.34 14.70 -14.26
CA ALA A 16 7.06 14.67 -13.56
C ALA A 16 7.08 15.51 -12.27
N LYS A 17 8.19 15.46 -11.52
CA LYS A 17 8.38 16.31 -10.33
C LYS A 17 8.48 17.79 -10.69
N ALA A 18 9.22 18.13 -11.75
CA ALA A 18 9.34 19.50 -12.22
C ALA A 18 7.99 20.07 -12.69
N ALA A 19 7.15 19.26 -13.35
CA ALA A 19 5.81 19.65 -13.76
C ALA A 19 4.87 19.88 -12.56
N ALA A 20 4.96 19.03 -11.53
CA ALA A 20 4.20 19.19 -10.29
C ALA A 20 4.62 20.46 -9.52
N ASP A 21 5.92 20.73 -9.42
CA ASP A 21 6.45 21.93 -8.77
C ASP A 21 6.05 23.21 -9.52
N ALA A 22 6.03 23.18 -10.86
CA ALA A 22 5.56 24.30 -11.68
C ALA A 22 4.06 24.58 -11.52
N ALA A 23 3.23 23.53 -11.42
CA ALA A 23 1.80 23.65 -11.17
C ALA A 23 1.52 24.24 -9.77
N ALA A 24 2.24 23.77 -8.75
CA ALA A 24 2.15 24.29 -7.39
C ALA A 24 2.60 25.76 -7.30
N ALA A 25 3.65 26.15 -8.03
CA ALA A 25 4.11 27.54 -8.11
C ALA A 25 3.06 28.46 -8.78
N ALA A 26 2.40 28.00 -9.83
CA ALA A 26 1.34 28.75 -10.50
C ALA A 26 0.09 28.93 -9.61
N GLU A 27 -0.24 27.92 -8.79
CA GLU A 27 -1.34 28.00 -7.83
C GLU A 27 -1.00 28.91 -6.64
N ALA A 28 0.25 28.87 -6.16
CA ALA A 28 0.76 29.78 -5.14
C ALA A 28 0.74 31.24 -5.62
N ALA A 29 1.11 31.52 -6.88
CA ALA A 29 1.05 32.87 -7.45
C ALA A 29 -0.39 33.43 -7.49
N LYS A 30 -1.38 32.60 -7.85
CA LYS A 30 -2.80 32.99 -7.82
C LYS A 30 -3.32 33.22 -6.40
N ALA A 31 -2.85 32.43 -5.44
CA ALA A 31 -3.18 32.62 -4.03
C ALA A 31 -2.58 33.93 -3.49
N ASP A 32 -1.34 34.25 -3.87
CA ASP A 32 -0.66 35.48 -3.50
C ASP A 32 -1.41 36.72 -4.04
N GLU A 33 -1.86 36.71 -5.31
CA GLU A 33 -2.69 37.78 -5.89
C GLU A 33 -3.98 38.04 -5.09
N LYS A 34 -4.57 36.98 -4.50
CA LYS A 34 -5.81 37.07 -3.71
C LYS A 34 -5.59 37.57 -2.28
N LEU A 35 -4.43 37.32 -1.69
CA LEU A 35 -4.09 37.71 -0.30
C LEU A 35 -3.57 39.14 -0.17
N GLY A 36 -3.14 39.77 -1.28
CA GLY A 36 -2.54 41.11 -1.29
C GLY A 36 -1.21 41.20 -0.53
N GLU A 37 -0.50 42.32 -0.63
CA GLU A 37 0.87 42.44 -0.09
C GLU A 37 0.96 42.20 1.43
N GLY A 38 -0.06 42.60 2.20
CA GLY A 38 -0.11 42.41 3.65
C GLY A 38 -0.30 40.93 4.02
N GLY A 39 -1.19 40.22 3.32
CA GLY A 39 -1.44 38.79 3.55
C GLY A 39 -0.26 37.91 3.16
N ILE A 40 0.40 38.22 2.03
CA ILE A 40 1.62 37.52 1.58
C ILE A 40 2.75 37.68 2.61
N LYS A 41 2.96 38.90 3.12
CA LYS A 41 4.00 39.17 4.14
C LYS A 41 3.72 38.42 5.45
N ALA A 42 2.46 38.37 5.89
CA ALA A 42 2.08 37.62 7.09
C ALA A 42 2.33 36.11 6.93
N LEU A 43 1.94 35.53 5.79
CA LEU A 43 2.17 34.10 5.53
C LEU A 43 3.65 33.77 5.37
N LYS A 44 4.44 34.64 4.74
CA LYS A 44 5.90 34.46 4.66
C LYS A 44 6.55 34.50 6.04
N ALA A 45 6.17 35.48 6.87
CA ALA A 45 6.66 35.56 8.24
C ALA A 45 6.27 34.33 9.09
N GLU A 46 5.05 33.81 8.91
CA GLU A 46 4.61 32.59 9.58
C GLU A 46 5.41 31.35 9.14
N ARG A 47 5.63 31.19 7.82
CA ARG A 47 6.44 30.10 7.26
C ARG A 47 7.89 30.19 7.71
N GLU A 48 8.50 31.36 7.66
CA GLU A 48 9.87 31.59 8.13
C GLU A 48 10.02 31.30 9.62
N ALA A 49 9.03 31.68 10.44
CA ALA A 49 9.02 31.36 11.87
C ALA A 49 8.90 29.85 12.11
N ARG A 50 8.09 29.15 11.31
CA ARG A 50 7.95 27.70 11.36
C ARG A 50 9.22 26.99 10.93
N GLU A 51 9.81 27.37 9.81
CA GLU A 51 11.08 26.82 9.32
C GLU A 51 12.21 27.08 10.32
N ALA A 52 12.25 28.26 10.95
CA ALA A 52 13.23 28.55 11.99
C ALA A 52 13.01 27.69 13.26
N ALA A 53 11.76 27.41 13.63
CA ALA A 53 11.45 26.51 14.73
C ALA A 53 11.82 25.05 14.40
N GLU A 54 11.51 24.58 13.20
CA GLU A 54 11.86 23.24 12.71
C GLU A 54 13.38 23.05 12.64
N LYS A 55 14.12 24.04 12.12
CA LYS A 55 15.60 24.01 12.13
C LYS A 55 16.17 23.95 13.54
N ARG A 56 15.65 24.78 14.47
CA ARG A 56 16.10 24.75 15.87
C ARG A 56 15.77 23.42 16.56
N ALA A 57 14.62 22.81 16.25
CA ALA A 57 14.25 21.49 16.77
C ALA A 57 15.21 20.41 16.25
N ALA A 58 15.46 20.37 14.94
CA ALA A 58 16.41 19.43 14.34
C ALA A 58 17.84 19.61 14.88
N GLU A 59 18.30 20.85 15.05
CA GLU A 59 19.60 21.12 15.67
C GLU A 59 19.66 20.72 17.14
N ALA A 60 18.57 20.88 17.89
CA ALA A 60 18.49 20.46 19.29
C ALA A 60 18.49 18.93 19.39
N GLU A 61 17.71 18.24 18.55
CA GLU A 61 17.70 16.77 18.45
C GLU A 61 19.08 16.23 18.11
N ALA A 62 19.75 16.81 17.11
CA ALA A 62 21.12 16.41 16.75
C ALA A 62 22.11 16.62 17.91
N LYS A 63 21.99 17.70 18.67
CA LYS A 63 22.84 17.96 19.85
C LYS A 63 22.53 17.01 21.01
N ILE A 64 21.26 16.66 21.22
CA ILE A 64 20.84 15.68 22.22
C ILE A 64 21.41 14.31 21.84
N GLN A 65 21.25 13.90 20.59
CA GLN A 65 21.74 12.63 20.09
C GLN A 65 23.27 12.54 20.17
N ALA A 66 23.99 13.60 19.80
CA ALA A 66 25.44 13.66 19.99
C ALA A 66 25.85 13.60 21.47
N ALA A 67 25.09 14.22 22.37
CA ALA A 67 25.34 14.15 23.81
C ALA A 67 25.01 12.76 24.40
N GLU A 68 24.00 12.07 23.87
CA GLU A 68 23.68 10.69 24.21
C GLU A 68 24.77 9.74 23.72
N ASP A 69 25.20 9.87 22.47
CA ASP A 69 26.28 9.07 21.87
C ASP A 69 27.63 9.31 22.58
N ALA A 70 27.89 10.53 23.06
CA ALA A 70 29.06 10.85 23.90
C ALA A 70 28.98 10.27 25.31
N LYS A 71 27.77 10.02 25.84
CA LYS A 71 27.54 9.37 27.14
C LYS A 71 27.55 7.85 27.05
N LEU A 72 27.37 7.26 25.87
CA LEU A 72 27.51 5.83 25.68
C LEU A 72 28.97 5.44 25.92
N SER A 73 29.20 4.58 26.90
CA SER A 73 30.48 3.90 27.07
C SER A 73 30.81 3.07 25.82
N ASP A 74 32.10 2.80 25.57
CA ASP A 74 32.51 2.02 24.39
C ASP A 74 31.81 0.65 24.29
N ILE A 75 31.42 0.07 25.44
CA ILE A 75 30.62 -1.16 25.50
C ILE A 75 29.18 -0.94 25.00
N GLN A 76 28.54 0.17 25.36
CA GLN A 76 27.18 0.47 24.91
C GLN A 76 27.14 0.89 23.43
N ARG A 77 28.18 1.58 22.94
CA ARG A 77 28.34 1.86 21.51
C ARG A 77 28.48 0.57 20.71
N ALA A 78 29.33 -0.36 21.17
CA ALA A 78 29.48 -1.67 20.55
C ALA A 78 28.20 -2.52 20.61
N GLN A 79 27.42 -2.42 21.68
CA GLN A 79 26.10 -3.09 21.78
C GLN A 79 25.10 -2.52 20.77
N LYS A 80 25.00 -1.20 20.66
CA LYS A 80 24.14 -0.52 19.69
C LYS A 80 24.53 -0.89 18.25
N GLU A 81 25.81 -0.83 17.91
CA GLU A 81 26.32 -1.24 16.59
C GLU A 81 26.02 -2.71 16.29
N ARG A 82 26.19 -3.60 17.27
CA ARG A 82 25.81 -5.01 17.12
C ARG A 82 24.31 -5.16 16.90
N ASP A 83 23.50 -4.45 17.66
CA ASP A 83 22.03 -4.48 17.56
C ASP A 83 21.56 -4.02 16.18
N ASP A 84 22.08 -2.89 15.71
CA ASP A 84 21.82 -2.33 14.38
C ASP A 84 22.25 -3.31 13.27
N GLN A 85 23.48 -3.84 13.35
CA GLN A 85 23.98 -4.81 12.37
C GLN A 85 23.14 -6.09 12.34
N ALA A 86 22.64 -6.57 13.48
CA ALA A 86 21.81 -7.77 13.44
C ALA A 86 20.41 -7.48 12.87
N ALA A 87 19.87 -6.29 13.13
CA ALA A 87 18.61 -5.87 12.53
C ALA A 87 18.73 -5.76 11.00
N GLU A 88 19.82 -5.17 10.51
CA GLU A 88 20.13 -5.14 9.08
C GLU A 88 20.31 -6.55 8.51
N ASN A 89 21.07 -7.41 9.19
CA ASN A 89 21.27 -8.80 8.76
C ASN A 89 19.96 -9.59 8.72
N ALA A 90 19.04 -9.37 9.67
CA ALA A 90 17.72 -10.00 9.66
C ALA A 90 16.90 -9.54 8.45
N LYS A 91 16.92 -8.24 8.13
CA LYS A 91 16.27 -7.67 6.94
C LYS A 91 16.87 -8.23 5.64
N LEU A 92 18.19 -8.33 5.55
CA LEU A 92 18.89 -8.91 4.40
C LEU A 92 18.57 -10.39 4.22
N LYS A 93 18.49 -11.16 5.31
CA LYS A 93 18.06 -12.57 5.26
C LYS A 93 16.63 -12.71 4.77
N ALA A 94 15.70 -11.89 5.28
CA ALA A 94 14.30 -11.93 4.85
C ALA A 94 14.14 -11.54 3.37
N THR A 95 14.85 -10.51 2.91
CA THR A 95 14.84 -10.11 1.49
C THR A 95 15.43 -11.19 0.58
N ASN A 96 16.57 -11.79 0.96
CA ASN A 96 17.15 -12.90 0.22
C ASN A 96 16.22 -14.13 0.16
N ALA A 97 15.53 -14.46 1.26
CA ALA A 97 14.55 -15.54 1.28
C ALA A 97 13.37 -15.25 0.34
N ARG A 98 12.85 -14.02 0.34
CA ARG A 98 11.79 -13.59 -0.59
C ARG A 98 12.24 -13.66 -2.05
N LEU A 99 13.46 -13.21 -2.35
CA LEU A 99 14.03 -13.27 -3.70
C LEU A 99 14.24 -14.72 -4.16
N SER A 100 14.72 -15.60 -3.28
CA SER A 100 14.89 -17.03 -3.57
C SER A 100 13.55 -17.71 -3.86
N ALA A 101 12.50 -17.33 -3.13
CA ALA A 101 11.14 -17.81 -3.39
C ALA A 101 10.59 -17.34 -4.74
N LEU A 102 10.82 -16.07 -5.12
CA LEU A 102 10.44 -15.52 -6.42
C LEU A 102 11.23 -16.13 -7.59
N ALA A 103 12.48 -16.52 -7.37
CA ALA A 103 13.28 -17.23 -8.36
C ALA A 103 12.76 -18.66 -8.60
N THR A 104 12.26 -19.31 -7.54
CA THR A 104 11.72 -20.68 -7.60
C THR A 104 10.32 -20.71 -8.22
N HIS A 105 9.48 -19.73 -7.89
CA HIS A 105 8.11 -19.61 -8.37
C HIS A 105 7.94 -18.27 -9.10
N PRO A 106 7.87 -18.25 -10.44
CA PRO A 106 7.79 -17.02 -11.20
C PRO A 106 6.46 -16.33 -10.93
N VAL A 107 6.52 -15.23 -10.16
CA VAL A 107 5.40 -14.33 -9.90
C VAL A 107 5.58 -13.05 -10.73
N PRO A 108 4.57 -12.61 -11.50
CA PRO A 108 4.60 -11.35 -12.24
C PRO A 108 4.93 -10.16 -11.34
N GLU A 109 5.60 -9.13 -11.89
CA GLU A 109 6.10 -8.00 -11.11
C GLU A 109 5.00 -7.32 -10.29
N GLU A 110 3.81 -7.18 -10.86
CA GLU A 110 2.61 -6.58 -10.25
C GLU A 110 2.15 -7.30 -8.97
N TYR A 111 2.48 -8.58 -8.82
CA TYR A 111 2.05 -9.41 -7.69
C TYR A 111 3.18 -9.78 -6.74
N ARG A 112 4.43 -9.34 -7.00
CA ARG A 112 5.58 -9.66 -6.14
C ARG A 112 5.39 -9.13 -4.72
N ASP A 113 4.68 -8.02 -4.55
CA ASP A 113 4.36 -7.41 -3.24
C ASP A 113 3.43 -8.25 -2.38
N LEU A 114 2.68 -9.18 -2.99
CA LEU A 114 1.82 -10.11 -2.26
C LEU A 114 2.62 -11.27 -1.64
N VAL A 115 3.87 -11.49 -2.07
CA VAL A 115 4.76 -12.51 -1.51
C VAL A 115 5.27 -12.04 -0.15
N THR A 116 4.59 -12.52 0.89
CA THR A 116 4.81 -12.17 2.29
C THR A 116 5.11 -13.40 3.13
N GLY A 117 5.88 -13.23 4.20
CA GLY A 117 6.35 -14.30 5.07
C GLY A 117 7.30 -13.77 6.15
N THR A 118 7.58 -14.62 7.13
CA THR A 118 8.53 -14.36 8.23
C THR A 118 9.79 -15.20 8.14
N ASP A 119 9.76 -16.25 7.31
CA ASP A 119 10.77 -17.28 7.17
C ASP A 119 10.77 -17.80 5.73
N GLU A 120 11.82 -18.53 5.36
CA GLU A 120 12.01 -18.99 3.99
C GLU A 120 10.88 -19.91 3.50
N ALA A 121 10.37 -20.79 4.37
CA ALA A 121 9.28 -21.70 4.01
C ALA A 121 7.96 -20.94 3.79
N SER A 122 7.67 -19.93 4.60
CA SER A 122 6.48 -19.09 4.39
C SER A 122 6.56 -18.25 3.11
N PHE A 123 7.72 -17.69 2.77
CA PHE A 123 7.91 -17.00 1.48
C PHE A 123 7.74 -17.94 0.28
N LEU A 124 8.29 -19.15 0.35
CA LEU A 124 8.13 -20.16 -0.71
C LEU A 124 6.66 -20.57 -0.88
N ALA A 125 5.96 -20.86 0.20
CA ALA A 125 4.54 -21.21 0.15
C ALA A 125 3.68 -20.07 -0.41
N SER A 126 3.99 -18.83 -0.03
CA SER A 126 3.31 -17.63 -0.52
C SER A 126 3.52 -17.43 -2.02
N ALA A 127 4.78 -17.47 -2.47
CA ALA A 127 5.15 -17.35 -3.88
C ALA A 127 4.51 -18.46 -4.73
N LYS A 128 4.56 -19.71 -4.26
CA LYS A 128 3.89 -20.85 -4.90
C LYS A 128 2.39 -20.59 -5.06
N LYS A 129 1.70 -20.23 -3.99
CA LYS A 129 0.25 -19.97 -4.02
C LYS A 129 -0.11 -18.87 -5.02
N ILE A 130 0.65 -17.79 -5.07
CA ILE A 130 0.40 -16.67 -5.99
C ILE A 130 0.64 -17.10 -7.44
N SER A 131 1.73 -17.83 -7.72
CA SER A 131 2.01 -18.35 -9.07
C SER A 131 0.91 -19.30 -9.56
N GLU A 132 0.40 -20.18 -8.70
CA GLU A 132 -0.70 -21.10 -9.03
C GLU A 132 -2.02 -20.36 -9.27
N LEU A 133 -2.33 -19.34 -8.46
CA LEU A 133 -3.51 -18.51 -8.64
C LEU A 133 -3.45 -17.73 -9.96
N TYR A 134 -2.30 -17.17 -10.29
CA TYR A 134 -2.08 -16.46 -11.54
C TYR A 134 -2.24 -17.39 -12.75
N ALA A 135 -1.55 -18.53 -12.76
CA ALA A 135 -1.69 -19.53 -13.83
C ALA A 135 -3.15 -20.01 -14.00
N ARG A 136 -3.89 -20.15 -12.91
CA ARG A 136 -5.32 -20.51 -12.94
C ARG A 136 -6.21 -19.37 -13.47
N ALA A 137 -5.85 -18.12 -13.21
CA ALA A 137 -6.57 -16.94 -13.66
C ALA A 137 -6.35 -16.69 -15.16
N GLU A 138 -5.12 -16.84 -15.66
CA GLU A 138 -4.80 -16.74 -17.09
C GLU A 138 -5.52 -17.81 -17.93
N GLY A 139 -5.65 -19.03 -17.38
CA GLY A 139 -6.38 -20.12 -18.03
C GLY A 139 -7.91 -20.00 -18.00
N LYS A 140 -8.49 -18.95 -17.41
CA LYS A 140 -9.94 -18.75 -17.33
C LYS A 140 -10.36 -17.43 -17.98
N PRO A 141 -11.32 -17.44 -18.92
CA PRO A 141 -11.95 -16.20 -19.34
C PRO A 141 -12.64 -15.57 -18.13
N LEU A 142 -12.54 -14.24 -18.01
CA LEU A 142 -13.27 -13.42 -17.03
C LEU A 142 -14.70 -13.93 -16.93
N LYS A 143 -15.05 -14.50 -15.77
CA LYS A 143 -16.34 -15.15 -15.57
C LYS A 143 -17.41 -14.07 -15.41
N GLY A 144 -17.95 -13.62 -16.54
CA GLY A 144 -19.25 -12.96 -16.71
C GLY A 144 -19.43 -11.64 -15.96
N SER A 145 -19.86 -10.61 -16.69
CA SER A 145 -20.52 -9.45 -16.10
C SER A 145 -21.55 -9.88 -15.04
N PRO A 146 -21.80 -9.09 -13.98
CA PRO A 146 -22.87 -9.38 -13.03
C PRO A 146 -24.15 -9.70 -13.80
N VAL A 147 -24.64 -10.93 -13.66
CA VAL A 147 -25.89 -11.32 -14.30
C VAL A 147 -26.98 -10.52 -13.59
N HIS A 148 -27.48 -9.47 -14.24
CA HIS A 148 -28.62 -8.67 -13.76
C HIS A 148 -29.95 -9.46 -13.76
N ASP A 149 -29.90 -10.76 -14.02
CA ASP A 149 -31.06 -11.64 -14.08
C ASP A 149 -31.34 -12.39 -12.76
N SER A 150 -31.18 -11.71 -11.63
CA SER A 150 -31.77 -12.16 -10.36
C SER A 150 -33.25 -11.78 -10.24
N GLY A 151 -33.92 -11.48 -11.36
CA GLY A 151 -35.25 -10.86 -11.38
C GLY A 151 -36.28 -11.53 -12.29
N ASN A 152 -35.90 -12.34 -13.29
CA ASN A 152 -36.88 -12.87 -14.23
C ASN A 152 -37.42 -14.23 -13.76
N ARG A 153 -38.28 -14.21 -12.73
CA ARG A 153 -39.18 -15.34 -12.42
C ARG A 153 -40.32 -15.38 -13.43
N ASN A 154 -40.02 -15.73 -14.68
CA ASN A 154 -41.06 -16.09 -15.64
C ASN A 154 -40.93 -17.57 -16.00
N GLY A 155 -41.86 -18.33 -15.44
CA GLY A 155 -42.27 -19.65 -15.94
C GLY A 155 -41.33 -20.78 -15.61
N ASP A 156 -41.51 -21.40 -14.45
CA ASP A 156 -41.71 -22.86 -14.43
C ASP A 156 -42.39 -23.29 -13.13
N THR A 157 -43.56 -23.87 -13.33
CA THR A 157 -44.45 -24.47 -12.35
C THR A 157 -43.76 -25.64 -11.67
N ASN A 158 -43.15 -25.41 -10.50
CA ASN A 158 -42.86 -26.48 -9.56
C ASN A 158 -43.85 -26.40 -8.39
N PRO A 159 -44.88 -27.28 -8.32
CA PRO A 159 -45.90 -27.21 -7.28
C PRO A 159 -45.43 -27.78 -5.92
N ALA A 160 -44.19 -28.23 -5.82
CA ALA A 160 -43.66 -28.86 -4.61
C ALA A 160 -42.65 -27.94 -3.91
N GLY A 161 -43.15 -27.16 -2.94
CA GLY A 161 -42.33 -26.58 -1.89
C GLY A 161 -42.01 -25.10 -2.07
N GLY A 162 -42.83 -24.24 -1.46
CA GLY A 162 -42.40 -22.89 -1.07
C GLY A 162 -43.24 -21.71 -1.53
N SER A 163 -44.40 -21.90 -2.18
CA SER A 163 -45.29 -20.77 -2.48
C SER A 163 -46.15 -20.38 -1.28
N LEU A 164 -46.40 -19.07 -1.10
CA LEU A 164 -47.31 -18.53 -0.07
C LEU A 164 -48.71 -19.15 -0.15
N ALA A 165 -49.16 -19.54 -1.36
CA ALA A 165 -50.41 -20.25 -1.59
C ALA A 165 -50.41 -21.66 -0.96
N ALA A 166 -49.31 -22.41 -1.06
CA ALA A 166 -49.17 -23.69 -0.38
C ALA A 166 -49.14 -23.54 1.15
N GLY A 167 -48.56 -22.44 1.65
CA GLY A 167 -48.58 -22.09 3.07
C GLY A 167 -49.99 -21.75 3.60
N GLN A 168 -50.79 -21.02 2.83
CA GLN A 168 -52.17 -20.67 3.19
C GLN A 168 -53.09 -21.90 3.19
N ALA A 169 -52.98 -22.78 2.19
CA ALA A 169 -53.76 -24.02 2.15
C ALA A 169 -53.46 -24.94 3.35
N LEU A 170 -52.20 -25.04 3.76
CA LEU A 170 -51.81 -25.80 4.96
C LEU A 170 -52.36 -25.17 6.24
N TYR A 171 -52.37 -23.84 6.35
CA TYR A 171 -52.94 -23.13 7.50
C TYR A 171 -54.44 -23.37 7.62
N GLU A 172 -55.19 -23.30 6.52
CA GLU A 172 -56.63 -23.56 6.50
C GLU A 172 -56.97 -25.02 6.82
N SER A 173 -56.20 -25.98 6.32
CA SER A 173 -56.40 -27.41 6.63
C SER A 173 -56.16 -27.74 8.10
N ARG A 174 -55.31 -26.96 8.79
CA ARG A 174 -54.95 -27.19 10.20
C ARG A 174 -55.99 -26.59 11.15
N LYS A 175 -56.85 -25.69 10.67
CA LYS A 175 -57.86 -24.97 11.46
C LYS A 175 -59.24 -25.64 11.44
N LYS A 176 -59.42 -26.73 10.68
CA LYS A 176 -60.66 -27.51 10.54
C LYS A 176 -60.65 -28.85 11.30
N LYS A 177 -59.79 -29.02 12.31
CA LYS A 177 -59.87 -30.12 13.27
C LYS A 177 -60.22 -29.59 14.66
#